data_AF-A0A5N1KZG1-F1
#
_entry.id   AF-A0A5N1KZG1-F1
#
_cell.length_a   1.000
_cell.length_b   1.000
_cell.length_c   1.000
_cell.angle_alpha   90.00
_cell.angle_beta   90.00
_cell.angle_gamma   90.00
#
_symmetry.space_group_name_H-M   'P 1'
#
loop_
_entity.id
_entity.type
_entity.pdbx_description
1 polymer ?
#
loop_
_entity_poly.entity_id
_entity_poly.type
_entity_poly.pdbx_seq_one_letter_code
_entity_poly.pdbx_strand_id
1 'polypeptide(L)'
;MSPADASDCGHETETDGAELACGRTVDDEDEKCVFHRPQSAKTDEEILEEFVDEIQDAPDGRPVVSKEKRPCFAGAKFGTIQFEDTQLAANCSFPLDLREVDAREISLKSSEVVRTLDLSGSNVEGDVVVENSVFDSELICDDIDISGSLDLSKAEFDRPVSLVDVTVDGDLILDGATFHNGINCNEVDVGGNLSLKEAEFGDKVSFEGAEVFGDVSMSDTTFREGICIHDAELAELGGFDEVVDFSGQTSTDQ
;
A
#
# COMPACT_ATOMS: atom_id res chain seq x y z
N MET A 1 35.12 -10.49 18.40
CA MET A 1 34.14 -10.69 19.48
C MET A 1 33.40 -11.98 19.18
N SER A 2 33.14 -12.80 20.19
CA SER A 2 32.65 -14.18 20.00
C SER A 2 31.15 -14.16 19.67
N PRO A 3 30.66 -14.97 18.71
CA PRO A 3 29.26 -15.02 18.29
C PRO A 3 28.34 -15.74 19.30
N ALA A 4 28.54 -15.55 20.60
CA ALA A 4 27.92 -16.33 21.67
C ALA A 4 26.74 -15.64 22.38
N ASP A 5 26.53 -14.34 22.15
CA ASP A 5 25.54 -13.53 22.89
C ASP A 5 24.45 -12.93 21.97
N ALA A 6 24.39 -13.35 20.70
CA ALA A 6 23.32 -12.91 19.80
C ALA A 6 22.01 -13.63 20.15
N SER A 7 21.00 -12.85 20.52
CA SER A 7 19.66 -13.31 20.89
C SER A 7 18.70 -13.10 19.73
N ASP A 8 17.60 -13.84 19.68
CA ASP A 8 16.54 -13.62 18.68
C ASP A 8 15.73 -12.37 19.05
N CYS A 9 15.34 -11.55 18.08
CA CYS A 9 14.38 -10.46 18.28
C CYS A 9 13.08 -10.98 18.92
N GLY A 10 12.68 -12.23 18.64
CA GLY A 10 11.53 -12.87 19.27
C GLY A 10 10.21 -12.12 19.10
N HIS A 11 10.09 -11.32 18.03
CA HIS A 11 8.81 -10.76 17.62
C HIS A 11 8.09 -11.80 16.76
N GLU A 12 6.81 -11.99 17.04
CA GLU A 12 5.93 -12.91 16.32
C GLU A 12 4.67 -12.11 15.95
N THR A 13 4.24 -12.27 14.71
CA THR A 13 2.97 -11.70 14.21
C THR A 13 2.18 -12.78 13.48
N GLU A 14 0.85 -12.64 13.41
CA GLU A 14 -0.02 -13.59 12.72
C GLU A 14 -0.64 -12.92 11.50
N THR A 15 -0.12 -13.23 10.31
CA THR A 15 -0.60 -12.66 9.05
C THR A 15 -1.17 -13.77 8.17
N ASP A 16 -2.37 -13.58 7.65
CA ASP A 16 -3.10 -14.56 6.83
C ASP A 16 -3.25 -15.95 7.50
N GLY A 17 -3.38 -15.97 8.84
CA GLY A 17 -3.46 -17.20 9.62
C GLY A 17 -2.15 -17.98 9.71
N ALA A 18 -1.01 -17.34 9.43
CA ALA A 18 0.32 -17.89 9.60
C ALA A 18 1.14 -17.08 10.62
N GLU A 19 1.67 -17.75 11.63
CA GLU A 19 2.64 -17.16 12.56
C GLU A 19 3.97 -16.89 11.84
N LEU A 20 4.36 -15.63 11.79
CA LEU A 20 5.61 -15.12 11.25
C LEU A 20 6.50 -14.65 12.41
N ALA A 21 7.59 -15.35 12.63
CA ALA A 21 8.62 -14.94 13.58
C ALA A 21 9.68 -14.08 12.88
N CYS A 22 10.11 -13.00 13.52
CA CYS A 22 11.21 -12.18 13.06
C CYS A 22 12.52 -12.98 13.09
N GLY A 23 13.21 -13.09 11.96
CA GLY A 23 14.49 -13.81 11.87
C GLY A 23 15.74 -13.00 12.27
N ARG A 24 15.58 -11.79 12.83
CA ARG A 24 16.70 -10.88 13.15
C ARG A 24 17.25 -11.17 14.53
N THR A 25 18.56 -11.01 14.68
CA THR A 25 19.24 -11.13 15.98
C THR A 25 19.53 -9.77 16.61
N VAL A 26 19.55 -9.72 17.93
CA VAL A 26 19.85 -8.55 18.76
C VAL A 26 20.99 -8.87 19.73
N ASP A 27 21.68 -7.84 20.21
CA ASP A 27 22.80 -7.98 21.15
C ASP A 27 22.34 -8.25 22.60
N ASP A 28 21.08 -7.97 22.91
CA ASP A 28 20.47 -8.13 24.25
C ASP A 28 19.16 -8.92 24.13
N GLU A 29 18.99 -9.96 24.95
CA GLU A 29 17.80 -10.85 24.95
C GLU A 29 16.50 -10.14 25.36
N ASP A 30 16.62 -9.01 26.07
CA ASP A 30 15.47 -8.19 26.47
C ASP A 30 15.12 -7.10 25.42
N GLU A 31 15.91 -6.96 24.35
CA GLU A 31 15.71 -5.95 23.31
C GLU A 31 15.03 -6.50 22.05
N LYS A 32 14.32 -5.61 21.36
CA LYS A 32 13.78 -5.87 20.02
C LYS A 32 14.69 -5.24 18.98
N CYS A 33 14.70 -5.81 17.77
CA CYS A 33 15.44 -5.21 16.65
C CYS A 33 14.88 -3.82 16.33
N VAL A 34 15.60 -3.04 15.52
CA VAL A 34 15.21 -1.67 15.17
C VAL A 34 13.78 -1.60 14.62
N PHE A 35 13.29 -2.60 13.89
CA PHE A 35 11.92 -2.65 13.38
C PHE A 35 10.84 -2.86 14.46
N HIS A 36 11.12 -3.65 15.50
CA HIS A 36 10.12 -4.07 16.50
C HIS A 36 10.23 -3.37 17.86
N ARG A 37 11.29 -2.60 18.11
CA ARG A 37 11.34 -1.75 19.29
C ARG A 37 10.38 -0.54 19.12
N PRO A 38 9.86 0.03 20.22
CA PRO A 38 8.94 1.17 20.15
C PRO A 38 9.50 2.33 19.33
N GLN A 39 8.65 3.07 18.61
CA GLN A 39 9.09 4.23 17.81
C GLN A 39 9.79 5.29 18.67
N SER A 40 9.41 5.45 19.95
CA SER A 40 10.09 6.35 20.89
C SER A 40 11.55 5.99 21.20
N ALA A 41 12.00 4.79 20.81
CA ALA A 41 13.35 4.27 21.04
C ALA A 41 14.23 4.27 19.78
N LYS A 42 13.75 4.78 18.64
CA LYS A 42 14.49 4.88 17.37
C LYS A 42 14.21 6.21 16.66
N THR A 43 15.12 6.63 15.79
CA THR A 43 14.86 7.75 14.89
C THR A 43 14.32 7.23 13.56
N ASP A 44 13.62 8.09 12.82
CA ASP A 44 13.17 7.78 11.45
C ASP A 44 14.37 7.47 10.55
N GLU A 45 15.48 8.21 10.70
CA GLU A 45 16.73 7.97 9.97
C GLU A 45 17.30 6.56 10.22
N GLU A 46 17.36 6.12 11.48
CA GLU A 46 17.95 4.82 11.83
C GLU A 46 17.15 3.64 11.27
N ILE A 47 15.81 3.68 11.36
CA ILE A 47 14.99 2.59 10.81
C ILE A 47 14.96 2.63 9.27
N LEU A 48 15.00 3.82 8.66
CA LEU A 48 15.05 3.94 7.20
C LEU A 48 16.38 3.47 6.63
N GLU A 49 17.50 3.78 7.28
CA GLU A 49 18.81 3.25 6.89
C GLU A 49 18.79 1.71 6.90
N GLU A 50 18.33 1.09 7.98
CA GLU A 50 18.24 -0.39 8.06
C GLU A 50 17.25 -0.96 7.03
N PHE A 51 16.10 -0.30 6.83
CA PHE A 51 15.12 -0.72 5.83
C PHE A 51 15.72 -0.71 4.42
N VAL A 52 16.39 0.39 4.07
CA VAL A 52 17.06 0.56 2.78
C VAL A 52 18.16 -0.47 2.59
N ASP A 53 19.00 -0.71 3.61
CA ASP A 53 20.07 -1.71 3.56
C ASP A 53 19.52 -3.13 3.34
N GLU A 54 18.33 -3.45 3.85
CA GLU A 54 17.72 -4.76 3.64
C GLU A 54 17.05 -4.94 2.27
N ILE A 55 16.53 -3.85 1.67
CA ILE A 55 15.88 -3.90 0.34
C ILE A 55 16.84 -3.56 -0.81
N GLN A 56 18.00 -2.94 -0.52
CA GLN A 56 19.05 -2.58 -1.46
C GLN A 56 20.34 -3.38 -1.16
N ASP A 57 20.50 -4.49 -1.88
CA ASP A 57 21.75 -5.27 -2.06
C ASP A 57 22.31 -6.14 -0.92
N ALA A 58 22.84 -7.31 -1.30
CA ALA A 58 23.89 -7.97 -0.54
C ALA A 58 25.21 -7.16 -0.66
N PRO A 59 26.16 -7.24 0.30
CA PRO A 59 27.42 -6.47 0.27
C PRO A 59 28.29 -6.59 -1.00
N ASP A 60 27.98 -7.51 -1.91
CA ASP A 60 28.64 -7.75 -3.19
C ASP A 60 27.85 -7.26 -4.43
N GLY A 61 26.74 -6.51 -4.24
CA GLY A 61 25.91 -5.95 -5.31
C GLY A 61 25.12 -7.00 -6.07
N ARG A 62 24.84 -8.16 -5.44
CA ARG A 62 24.01 -9.22 -6.01
C ARG A 62 22.63 -9.24 -5.33
N PRO A 63 21.57 -9.58 -6.07
CA PRO A 63 20.24 -9.72 -5.51
C PRO A 63 20.21 -10.76 -4.38
N VAL A 64 19.49 -10.45 -3.31
CA VAL A 64 19.21 -11.42 -2.24
C VAL A 64 18.31 -12.51 -2.82
N VAL A 65 18.84 -13.73 -2.99
CA VAL A 65 18.13 -14.87 -3.62
C VAL A 65 17.80 -16.01 -2.66
N SER A 66 18.26 -15.96 -1.41
CA SER A 66 17.95 -17.00 -0.40
C SER A 66 16.64 -16.68 0.31
N LYS A 67 15.67 -17.62 0.28
CA LYS A 67 14.39 -17.49 1.01
C LYS A 67 14.56 -17.21 2.51
N GLU A 68 15.64 -17.70 3.11
CA GLU A 68 15.99 -17.48 4.53
C GLU A 68 16.37 -16.02 4.84
N LYS A 69 16.64 -15.21 3.80
CA LYS A 69 16.95 -13.77 3.91
C LYS A 69 15.92 -12.90 3.21
N ARG A 70 14.71 -13.41 2.96
CA ARG A 70 13.63 -12.58 2.42
C ARG A 70 13.39 -11.44 3.43
N PRO A 71 13.50 -10.17 3.02
CA PRO A 71 13.14 -9.06 3.90
C PRO A 71 11.67 -9.21 4.29
N CYS A 72 11.42 -9.25 5.59
CA CYS A 72 10.08 -9.27 6.16
C CYS A 72 10.03 -8.17 7.22
N PHE A 73 9.13 -7.22 7.01
CA PHE A 73 8.90 -6.09 7.89
C PHE A 73 7.49 -6.16 8.48
N ALA A 74 6.85 -7.34 8.41
CA ALA A 74 5.53 -7.52 8.97
C ALA A 74 5.52 -7.20 10.47
N GLY A 75 4.55 -6.41 10.94
CA GLY A 75 4.48 -5.97 12.34
C GLY A 75 5.50 -4.89 12.75
N ALA A 76 6.30 -4.38 11.80
CA ALA A 76 7.29 -3.36 12.09
C ALA A 76 6.64 -2.00 12.41
N LYS A 77 7.33 -1.21 13.23
CA LYS A 77 6.87 0.14 13.62
C LYS A 77 7.77 1.17 12.96
N PHE A 78 7.23 2.02 12.10
CA PHE A 78 7.93 3.11 11.44
C PHE A 78 7.43 4.46 11.94
N GLY A 79 8.28 5.47 11.81
CA GLY A 79 7.82 6.86 11.83
C GLY A 79 7.32 7.21 10.44
N THR A 80 8.05 8.04 9.72
CA THR A 80 7.76 8.28 8.30
C THR A 80 8.58 7.34 7.42
N ILE A 81 7.92 6.68 6.46
CA ILE A 81 8.56 6.01 5.32
C ILE A 81 8.49 6.96 4.14
N GLN A 82 9.63 7.54 3.73
CA GLN A 82 9.66 8.52 2.65
C GLN A 82 10.73 8.21 1.63
N PHE A 83 10.29 8.06 0.38
CA PHE A 83 11.11 7.97 -0.82
C PHE A 83 10.60 8.97 -1.85
N GLU A 84 11.53 9.68 -2.48
CA GLU A 84 11.25 10.62 -3.56
C GLU A 84 12.26 10.39 -4.69
N ASP A 85 11.80 10.42 -5.95
CA ASP A 85 12.64 10.23 -7.14
C ASP A 85 13.50 8.95 -7.09
N THR A 86 12.97 7.87 -6.50
CA THR A 86 13.72 6.66 -6.19
C THR A 86 13.11 5.42 -6.86
N GLN A 87 13.95 4.51 -7.35
CA GLN A 87 13.49 3.17 -7.72
C GLN A 87 13.57 2.26 -6.50
N LEU A 88 12.41 1.89 -5.95
CA LEU A 88 12.31 1.08 -4.75
C LEU A 88 12.53 -0.39 -5.07
N ALA A 89 13.41 -1.04 -4.31
CA ALA A 89 13.66 -2.49 -4.36
C ALA A 89 14.15 -3.04 -5.71
N ALA A 90 14.88 -2.24 -6.48
CA ALA A 90 15.50 -2.62 -7.76
C ALA A 90 16.28 -3.95 -7.69
N ASN A 91 16.98 -4.18 -6.59
CA ASN A 91 17.83 -5.36 -6.37
C ASN A 91 17.23 -6.39 -5.40
N CYS A 92 16.01 -6.16 -4.89
CA CYS A 92 15.29 -7.18 -4.14
C CYS A 92 14.67 -8.18 -5.13
N SER A 93 14.72 -9.48 -4.84
CA SER A 93 14.03 -10.50 -5.66
C SER A 93 12.66 -10.91 -5.08
N PHE A 94 12.25 -10.27 -3.99
CA PHE A 94 11.05 -10.62 -3.23
C PHE A 94 10.08 -9.44 -3.17
N PRO A 95 8.79 -9.69 -2.93
CA PRO A 95 7.84 -8.65 -2.53
C PRO A 95 8.34 -7.90 -1.29
N LEU A 96 8.04 -6.60 -1.24
CA LEU A 96 8.22 -5.77 -0.06
C LEU A 96 7.04 -6.04 0.88
N ASP A 97 7.29 -6.91 1.84
CA ASP A 97 6.32 -7.33 2.84
C ASP A 97 6.33 -6.34 4.01
N LEU A 98 5.40 -5.39 3.96
CA LEU A 98 5.13 -4.36 4.95
C LEU A 98 3.72 -4.55 5.56
N ARG A 99 3.23 -5.79 5.63
CA ARG A 99 1.94 -6.11 6.24
C ARG A 99 1.92 -5.77 7.73
N GLU A 100 0.77 -5.37 8.27
CA GLU A 100 0.61 -5.07 9.70
C GLU A 100 1.61 -4.06 10.25
N VAL A 101 2.13 -3.17 9.41
CA VAL A 101 3.06 -2.13 9.83
C VAL A 101 2.29 -1.01 10.51
N ASP A 102 2.82 -0.49 11.61
CA ASP A 102 2.39 0.81 12.13
C ASP A 102 3.32 1.89 11.58
N ALA A 103 2.80 2.85 10.82
CA ALA A 103 3.57 3.99 10.31
C ALA A 103 2.87 5.32 10.63
N ARG A 104 3.65 6.39 10.78
CA ARG A 104 3.10 7.74 10.86
C ARG A 104 2.67 8.24 9.48
N GLU A 105 3.47 7.99 8.46
CA GLU A 105 3.24 8.47 7.09
C GLU A 105 4.00 7.58 6.12
N ILE A 106 3.43 7.35 4.93
CA ILE A 106 4.10 6.63 3.84
C ILE A 106 4.04 7.50 2.59
N SER A 107 5.20 7.84 2.04
CA SER A 107 5.31 8.71 0.86
C SER A 107 6.31 8.11 -0.12
N LEU A 108 5.85 7.80 -1.32
CA LEU A 108 6.64 7.26 -2.43
C LEU A 108 6.58 8.18 -3.65
N LYS A 109 6.42 9.49 -3.45
CA LYS A 109 6.23 10.46 -4.54
C LYS A 109 7.28 10.32 -5.65
N SER A 110 6.85 10.42 -6.90
CA SER A 110 7.74 10.41 -8.07
C SER A 110 8.67 9.18 -8.12
N SER A 111 8.29 8.07 -7.51
CA SER A 111 9.14 6.89 -7.37
C SER A 111 8.68 5.77 -8.30
N GLU A 112 9.57 4.80 -8.51
CA GLU A 112 9.30 3.60 -9.31
C GLU A 112 9.34 2.37 -8.41
N VAL A 113 8.22 1.64 -8.31
CA VAL A 113 8.08 0.46 -7.46
C VAL A 113 8.04 -0.79 -8.34
N VAL A 114 9.18 -1.49 -8.39
CA VAL A 114 9.39 -2.63 -9.30
C VAL A 114 9.12 -3.99 -8.67
N ARG A 115 8.71 -4.01 -7.39
CA ARG A 115 8.35 -5.20 -6.62
C ARG A 115 7.04 -4.98 -5.90
N THR A 116 6.23 -6.03 -5.83
CA THR A 116 4.96 -6.00 -5.12
C THR A 116 5.15 -5.37 -3.76
N LEU A 117 4.39 -4.32 -3.50
CA LEU A 117 4.34 -3.63 -2.23
C LEU A 117 3.06 -4.08 -1.53
N ASP A 118 3.23 -4.77 -0.41
CA ASP A 118 2.14 -5.33 0.37
C ASP A 118 2.09 -4.62 1.72
N LEU A 119 1.05 -3.81 1.90
CA LEU A 119 0.76 -3.02 3.09
C LEU A 119 -0.45 -3.57 3.85
N SER A 120 -0.86 -4.81 3.56
CA SER A 120 -2.13 -5.34 4.07
C SER A 120 -2.19 -5.34 5.60
N GLY A 121 -3.32 -4.96 6.18
CA GLY A 121 -3.52 -4.90 7.64
C GLY A 121 -2.71 -3.82 8.38
N SER A 122 -2.06 -2.89 7.65
CA SER A 122 -1.23 -1.84 8.27
C SER A 122 -2.06 -0.69 8.85
N ASN A 123 -1.50 0.05 9.80
CA ASN A 123 -2.07 1.28 10.35
C ASN A 123 -1.18 2.46 9.96
N VAL A 124 -1.74 3.47 9.30
CA VAL A 124 -1.05 4.71 8.94
C VAL A 124 -1.72 5.91 9.59
N GLU A 125 -1.04 6.56 10.54
CA GLU A 125 -1.61 7.69 11.31
C GLU A 125 -1.85 8.95 10.46
N GLY A 126 -1.17 9.05 9.32
CA GLY A 126 -1.21 10.18 8.39
C GLY A 126 -1.54 9.72 6.98
N ASP A 127 -0.92 10.37 6.00
CA ASP A 127 -1.22 10.11 4.59
C ASP A 127 -0.39 8.95 4.04
N VAL A 128 -0.98 8.27 3.05
CA VAL A 128 -0.27 7.39 2.11
C VAL A 128 -0.26 8.06 0.76
N VAL A 129 0.92 8.46 0.28
CA VAL A 129 1.06 9.27 -0.94
C VAL A 129 1.99 8.60 -1.94
N VAL A 130 1.46 8.25 -3.11
CA VAL A 130 2.23 7.68 -4.23
C VAL A 130 2.11 8.54 -5.49
N GLU A 131 1.86 9.84 -5.31
CA GLU A 131 1.70 10.83 -6.38
C GLU A 131 2.81 10.75 -7.45
N ASN A 132 2.45 10.78 -8.73
CA ASN A 132 3.38 10.73 -9.88
C ASN A 132 4.32 9.50 -9.90
N SER A 133 3.92 8.38 -9.30
CA SER A 133 4.75 7.18 -9.22
C SER A 133 4.40 6.14 -10.28
N VAL A 134 5.33 5.23 -10.57
CA VAL A 134 5.11 4.13 -11.51
C VAL A 134 5.24 2.79 -10.79
N PHE A 135 4.24 1.93 -10.95
CA PHE A 135 4.21 0.59 -10.39
C PHE A 135 4.21 -0.45 -11.51
N ASP A 136 5.38 -1.02 -11.77
CA ASP A 136 5.57 -2.21 -12.63
C ASP A 136 5.13 -3.51 -11.92
N SER A 137 4.55 -3.36 -10.73
CA SER A 137 4.26 -4.42 -9.77
C SER A 137 2.93 -4.16 -9.05
N GLU A 138 2.45 -5.14 -8.31
CA GLU A 138 1.16 -5.04 -7.60
C GLU A 138 1.30 -4.13 -6.36
N LEU A 139 0.31 -3.28 -6.13
CA LEU A 139 0.11 -2.58 -4.87
C LEU A 139 -1.07 -3.25 -4.16
N ILE A 140 -0.81 -3.80 -2.98
CA ILE A 140 -1.80 -4.48 -2.15
C ILE A 140 -1.88 -3.70 -0.84
N CYS A 141 -3.05 -3.14 -0.56
CA CYS A 141 -3.32 -2.41 0.67
C CYS A 141 -4.59 -2.95 1.34
N ASP A 142 -4.86 -4.25 1.20
CA ASP A 142 -6.10 -4.84 1.73
C ASP A 142 -6.13 -4.71 3.26
N ASP A 143 -7.29 -4.45 3.86
CA ASP A 143 -7.44 -4.26 5.31
C ASP A 143 -6.57 -3.12 5.91
N ILE A 144 -6.10 -2.15 5.11
CA ILE A 144 -5.31 -1.02 5.65
C ILE A 144 -6.21 0.03 6.31
N ASP A 145 -5.79 0.55 7.46
CA ASP A 145 -6.41 1.69 8.13
C ASP A 145 -5.53 2.95 7.96
N ILE A 146 -6.07 3.97 7.27
CA ILE A 146 -5.39 5.25 7.00
C ILE A 146 -6.17 6.39 7.66
N SER A 147 -5.58 7.01 8.69
CA SER A 147 -6.20 8.16 9.38
C SER A 147 -6.10 9.49 8.61
N GLY A 148 -5.22 9.55 7.60
CA GLY A 148 -5.13 10.63 6.63
C GLY A 148 -5.82 10.32 5.31
N SER A 149 -5.24 10.80 4.22
CA SER A 149 -5.70 10.55 2.85
C SER A 149 -4.85 9.49 2.14
N LEU A 150 -5.46 8.81 1.18
CA LEU A 150 -4.78 7.94 0.22
C LEU A 150 -4.71 8.65 -1.14
N ASP A 151 -3.51 9.11 -1.51
CA ASP A 151 -3.26 9.87 -2.74
C ASP A 151 -2.45 9.05 -3.75
N LEU A 152 -3.16 8.51 -4.75
CA LEU A 152 -2.58 7.81 -5.91
C LEU A 152 -2.54 8.70 -7.16
N SER A 153 -2.67 10.03 -7.02
CA SER A 153 -2.85 10.91 -8.17
C SER A 153 -1.67 10.88 -9.14
N LYS A 154 -2.00 10.84 -10.44
CA LYS A 154 -1.04 10.75 -11.56
C LYS A 154 -0.10 9.55 -11.51
N ALA A 155 -0.38 8.56 -10.67
CA ALA A 155 0.37 7.32 -10.65
C ALA A 155 -0.03 6.42 -11.83
N GLU A 156 0.90 5.62 -12.32
CA GLU A 156 0.68 4.62 -13.37
C GLU A 156 0.88 3.22 -12.80
N PHE A 157 -0.13 2.36 -12.93
CA PHE A 157 -0.12 0.99 -12.45
C PHE A 157 -0.23 0.00 -13.61
N ASP A 158 0.87 -0.69 -13.89
CA ASP A 158 0.97 -1.73 -14.92
C ASP A 158 0.41 -3.08 -14.45
N ARG A 159 0.13 -3.22 -13.16
CA ARG A 159 -0.44 -4.41 -12.53
C ARG A 159 -1.68 -4.04 -11.72
N PRO A 160 -2.53 -5.02 -11.36
CA PRO A 160 -3.71 -4.75 -10.54
C PRO A 160 -3.34 -4.09 -9.21
N VAL A 161 -4.21 -3.19 -8.76
CA VAL A 161 -4.17 -2.58 -7.43
C VAL A 161 -5.32 -3.14 -6.59
N SER A 162 -5.03 -3.52 -5.35
CA SER A 162 -6.02 -4.04 -4.40
C SER A 162 -6.12 -3.11 -3.20
N LEU A 163 -7.33 -2.61 -2.98
CA LEU A 163 -7.78 -1.77 -1.86
C LEU A 163 -9.07 -2.38 -1.29
N VAL A 164 -9.03 -3.67 -0.95
CA VAL A 164 -10.18 -4.38 -0.38
C VAL A 164 -10.27 -4.11 1.12
N ASP A 165 -11.47 -3.84 1.64
CA ASP A 165 -11.70 -3.63 3.08
C ASP A 165 -10.83 -2.50 3.67
N VAL A 166 -10.65 -1.43 2.92
CA VAL A 166 -9.76 -0.30 3.29
C VAL A 166 -10.53 0.81 3.99
N THR A 167 -10.02 1.32 5.11
CA THR A 167 -10.51 2.54 5.75
C THR A 167 -9.61 3.73 5.41
N VAL A 168 -10.19 4.80 4.88
CA VAL A 168 -9.54 6.10 4.70
C VAL A 168 -10.36 7.19 5.39
N ASP A 169 -9.91 7.69 6.54
CA ASP A 169 -10.61 8.75 7.28
C ASP A 169 -10.68 10.08 6.47
N GLY A 170 -9.67 10.31 5.63
CA GLY A 170 -9.54 11.45 4.72
C GLY A 170 -10.09 11.19 3.32
N ASP A 171 -9.42 11.74 2.32
CA ASP A 171 -9.81 11.63 0.91
C ASP A 171 -9.14 10.42 0.24
N LEU A 172 -9.87 9.76 -0.67
CA LEU A 172 -9.30 8.82 -1.64
C LEU A 172 -9.15 9.51 -3.00
N ILE A 173 -7.90 9.76 -3.42
CA ILE A 173 -7.57 10.61 -4.58
C ILE A 173 -6.87 9.78 -5.64
N LEU A 174 -7.54 9.53 -6.76
CA LEU A 174 -7.01 8.85 -7.96
C LEU A 174 -6.88 9.80 -9.16
N ASP A 175 -6.87 11.12 -8.91
CA ASP A 175 -6.88 12.14 -9.97
C ASP A 175 -5.73 11.96 -10.97
N GLY A 176 -6.04 11.83 -12.27
CA GLY A 176 -5.07 11.66 -13.35
C GLY A 176 -4.32 10.32 -13.33
N ALA A 177 -4.69 9.38 -12.45
CA ALA A 177 -4.03 8.08 -12.37
C ALA A 177 -4.42 7.18 -13.55
N THR A 178 -3.51 6.27 -13.94
CA THR A 178 -3.74 5.28 -14.99
C THR A 178 -3.60 3.86 -14.43
N PHE A 179 -4.66 3.07 -14.54
CA PHE A 179 -4.69 1.67 -14.10
C PHE A 179 -4.86 0.76 -15.30
N HIS A 180 -3.79 0.11 -15.77
CA HIS A 180 -3.85 -0.71 -16.97
C HIS A 180 -4.59 -2.03 -16.78
N ASN A 181 -4.51 -2.62 -15.57
CA ASN A 181 -5.08 -3.92 -15.23
C ASN A 181 -6.13 -3.85 -14.10
N GLY A 182 -6.79 -2.70 -13.98
CA GLY A 182 -7.90 -2.50 -13.05
C GLY A 182 -7.48 -2.19 -11.61
N ILE A 183 -8.48 -1.82 -10.82
CA ILE A 183 -8.36 -1.59 -9.37
C ILE A 183 -9.57 -2.21 -8.68
N ASN A 184 -9.34 -2.87 -7.55
CA ASN A 184 -10.37 -3.41 -6.70
C ASN A 184 -10.47 -2.58 -5.42
N CYS A 185 -11.53 -1.79 -5.29
CA CYS A 185 -11.85 -0.97 -4.12
C CYS A 185 -13.12 -1.50 -3.42
N ASN A 186 -13.28 -2.81 -3.38
CA ASN A 186 -14.42 -3.42 -2.70
C ASN A 186 -14.38 -3.10 -1.20
N GLU A 187 -15.53 -2.77 -0.64
CA GLU A 187 -15.71 -2.53 0.81
C GLU A 187 -14.78 -1.41 1.34
N VAL A 188 -14.36 -0.48 0.48
CA VAL A 188 -13.63 0.72 0.93
C VAL A 188 -14.56 1.68 1.66
N ASP A 189 -14.16 2.17 2.83
CA ASP A 189 -14.82 3.25 3.57
C ASP A 189 -13.97 4.52 3.46
N VAL A 190 -14.55 5.58 2.89
CA VAL A 190 -13.90 6.88 2.70
C VAL A 190 -14.66 7.94 3.51
N GLY A 191 -14.05 8.44 4.58
CA GLY A 191 -14.61 9.48 5.44
C GLY A 191 -14.69 10.86 4.77
N GLY A 192 -13.80 11.12 3.82
CA GLY A 192 -13.76 12.31 2.96
C GLY A 192 -14.32 12.07 1.57
N ASN A 193 -13.70 12.69 0.57
CA ASN A 193 -14.14 12.66 -0.82
C ASN A 193 -13.45 11.54 -1.59
N LEU A 194 -14.16 11.01 -2.60
CA LEU A 194 -13.58 10.15 -3.63
C LEU A 194 -13.39 10.96 -4.92
N SER A 195 -12.15 11.16 -5.35
CA SER A 195 -11.84 11.91 -6.57
C SER A 195 -11.13 11.02 -7.58
N LEU A 196 -11.71 10.89 -8.77
CA LEU A 196 -11.22 10.09 -9.91
C LEU A 196 -11.00 10.96 -11.16
N LYS A 197 -10.82 12.28 -10.99
CA LYS A 197 -10.86 13.22 -12.11
C LYS A 197 -9.74 12.91 -13.10
N GLU A 198 -10.04 12.91 -14.39
CA GLU A 198 -9.05 12.62 -15.44
C GLU A 198 -8.37 11.24 -15.34
N ALA A 199 -8.89 10.31 -14.52
CA ALA A 199 -8.32 8.97 -14.37
C ALA A 199 -8.66 8.05 -15.55
N GLU A 200 -7.75 7.14 -15.89
CA GLU A 200 -7.93 6.16 -16.96
C GLU A 200 -7.87 4.72 -16.42
N PHE A 201 -8.95 3.96 -16.62
CA PHE A 201 -9.04 2.56 -16.24
C PHE A 201 -9.09 1.67 -17.48
N GLY A 202 -8.00 0.92 -17.69
CA GLY A 202 -7.79 0.01 -18.81
C GLY A 202 -8.56 -1.31 -18.71
N ASP A 203 -8.91 -1.72 -17.49
CA ASP A 203 -9.66 -2.93 -17.18
C ASP A 203 -10.80 -2.60 -16.18
N LYS A 204 -11.43 -3.62 -15.61
CA LYS A 204 -12.53 -3.50 -14.65
C LYS A 204 -12.12 -2.76 -13.39
N VAL A 205 -13.06 -1.96 -12.90
CA VAL A 205 -13.00 -1.25 -11.62
C VAL A 205 -14.13 -1.75 -10.74
N SER A 206 -13.87 -2.00 -9.47
CA SER A 206 -14.90 -2.42 -8.52
C SER A 206 -14.89 -1.52 -7.29
N PHE A 207 -16.05 -1.05 -6.90
CA PHE A 207 -16.39 -0.35 -5.65
C PHE A 207 -17.59 -1.05 -5.02
N GLU A 208 -17.64 -2.39 -5.09
CA GLU A 208 -18.75 -3.15 -4.52
C GLU A 208 -18.73 -3.00 -2.99
N GLY A 209 -19.87 -2.61 -2.41
CA GLY A 209 -19.97 -2.37 -0.96
C GLY A 209 -19.21 -1.16 -0.44
N ALA A 210 -18.70 -0.28 -1.32
CA ALA A 210 -17.95 0.90 -0.88
C ALA A 210 -18.86 1.95 -0.23
N GLU A 211 -18.38 2.57 0.85
CA GLU A 211 -19.02 3.71 1.51
C GLU A 211 -18.18 4.97 1.32
N VAL A 212 -18.78 6.07 0.84
CA VAL A 212 -18.10 7.37 0.70
C VAL A 212 -18.95 8.46 1.32
N PHE A 213 -18.47 9.04 2.42
CA PHE A 213 -19.17 10.07 3.19
C PHE A 213 -19.17 11.45 2.52
N GLY A 214 -18.10 11.80 1.80
CA GLY A 214 -17.94 13.06 1.08
C GLY A 214 -18.35 12.98 -0.38
N ASP A 215 -18.02 14.02 -1.15
CA ASP A 215 -18.40 14.11 -2.55
C ASP A 215 -17.64 13.08 -3.40
N VAL A 216 -18.32 12.53 -4.41
CA VAL A 216 -17.69 11.70 -5.43
C VAL A 216 -17.57 12.48 -6.72
N SER A 217 -16.35 12.59 -7.27
CA SER A 217 -16.09 13.28 -8.54
C SER A 217 -15.38 12.38 -9.54
N MET A 218 -15.97 12.25 -10.73
CA MET A 218 -15.45 11.43 -11.84
C MET A 218 -15.41 12.22 -13.15
N SER A 219 -15.13 13.53 -13.06
CA SER A 219 -15.05 14.39 -14.24
C SER A 219 -13.89 13.95 -15.14
N ASP A 220 -14.17 13.80 -16.44
CA ASP A 220 -13.19 13.38 -17.44
C ASP A 220 -12.53 12.00 -17.18
N THR A 221 -13.15 11.16 -16.35
CA THR A 221 -12.72 9.77 -16.10
C THR A 221 -13.10 8.84 -17.26
N THR A 222 -12.22 7.90 -17.61
CA THR A 222 -12.47 6.89 -18.65
C THR A 222 -12.45 5.47 -18.07
N PHE A 223 -13.52 4.70 -18.32
CA PHE A 223 -13.59 3.25 -18.03
C PHE A 223 -13.65 2.47 -19.33
N ARG A 224 -12.65 1.62 -19.62
CA ARG A 224 -12.60 0.86 -20.88
C ARG A 224 -13.43 -0.43 -20.88
N GLU A 225 -13.45 -1.18 -19.77
CA GLU A 225 -14.22 -2.43 -19.64
C GLU A 225 -15.51 -2.25 -18.82
N GLY A 226 -15.44 -1.62 -17.65
CA GLY A 226 -16.61 -1.36 -16.81
C GLY A 226 -16.30 -0.97 -15.37
N ILE A 227 -17.34 -0.52 -14.67
CA ILE A 227 -17.32 -0.20 -13.24
C ILE A 227 -18.43 -1.00 -12.52
N CYS A 228 -18.09 -1.61 -11.39
CA CYS A 228 -19.03 -2.23 -10.45
C CYS A 228 -19.22 -1.30 -9.24
N ILE A 229 -20.48 -1.01 -8.89
CA ILE A 229 -20.87 -0.19 -7.71
C ILE A 229 -22.03 -0.85 -6.97
N HIS A 230 -22.12 -2.18 -7.02
CA HIS A 230 -23.18 -2.92 -6.33
C HIS A 230 -23.07 -2.68 -4.82
N ASP A 231 -24.20 -2.42 -4.16
CA ASP A 231 -24.26 -2.08 -2.72
C ASP A 231 -23.37 -0.92 -2.26
N ALA A 232 -22.92 -0.05 -3.17
CA ALA A 232 -22.14 1.13 -2.80
C ALA A 232 -23.05 2.26 -2.24
N GLU A 233 -22.65 2.84 -1.10
CA GLU A 233 -23.28 4.01 -0.49
C GLU A 233 -22.42 5.25 -0.75
N LEU A 234 -22.75 5.99 -1.81
CA LEU A 234 -22.04 7.21 -2.20
C LEU A 234 -22.86 8.43 -1.79
N ALA A 235 -22.26 9.40 -1.09
CA ALA A 235 -22.90 10.68 -0.81
C ALA A 235 -23.09 11.52 -2.11
N GLU A 236 -23.40 12.82 -1.99
CA GLU A 236 -23.80 13.66 -3.14
C GLU A 236 -22.87 13.47 -4.35
N LEU A 237 -23.40 12.87 -5.41
CA LEU A 237 -22.65 12.68 -6.65
C LEU A 237 -22.58 14.02 -7.40
N GLY A 238 -21.41 14.65 -7.36
CA GLY A 238 -21.13 15.89 -8.09
C GLY A 238 -20.62 15.64 -9.50
N GLY A 239 -21.25 16.25 -10.53
CA GLY A 239 -20.64 16.38 -11.86
C GLY A 239 -21.22 15.54 -13.00
N PHE A 240 -22.53 15.23 -12.98
CA PHE A 240 -23.22 14.68 -14.15
C PHE A 240 -23.91 15.79 -14.95
N ASP A 241 -23.30 16.27 -16.04
CA ASP A 241 -24.01 17.05 -17.08
C ASP A 241 -24.87 16.16 -17.99
N GLU A 242 -24.66 14.84 -17.96
CA GLU A 242 -25.53 13.82 -18.56
C GLU A 242 -25.77 12.67 -17.57
N VAL A 243 -26.97 12.08 -17.61
CA VAL A 243 -27.34 10.91 -16.80
C VAL A 243 -26.33 9.78 -17.06
N VAL A 244 -25.57 9.39 -16.04
CA VAL A 244 -24.80 8.15 -16.08
C VAL A 244 -25.78 6.99 -15.99
N ASP A 245 -25.99 6.32 -17.12
CA ASP A 245 -26.86 5.17 -17.25
C ASP A 245 -26.14 3.91 -16.75
N PHE A 246 -26.44 3.51 -15.51
CA PHE A 246 -25.96 2.26 -14.91
C PHE A 246 -26.73 1.01 -15.38
N SER A 247 -27.66 1.13 -16.34
CA SER A 247 -28.40 -0.04 -16.87
C SER A 247 -27.58 -0.91 -17.84
N GLY A 248 -26.32 -0.57 -18.08
CA GLY A 248 -25.43 -1.23 -19.04
C GLY A 248 -24.64 -2.45 -18.54
N GLN A 249 -24.56 -2.72 -17.23
CA GLN A 249 -23.86 -3.91 -16.71
C GLN A 249 -24.90 -4.99 -16.37
N THR A 250 -25.25 -5.80 -17.36
CA THR A 250 -25.91 -7.08 -17.11
C THR A 250 -24.88 -8.04 -16.54
N SER A 251 -25.20 -8.68 -15.40
CA SER A 251 -24.57 -9.93 -15.01
C SER A 251 -24.68 -10.91 -16.18
N THR A 252 -23.57 -11.19 -16.87
CA THR A 252 -23.48 -12.46 -17.59
C THR A 252 -23.14 -13.52 -16.56
N ASP A 253 -24.18 -14.05 -15.91
CA ASP A 253 -24.15 -15.42 -15.41
C ASP A 253 -23.76 -16.34 -16.58
N GLN A 254 -22.58 -16.96 -16.48
CA GLN A 254 -22.29 -18.29 -17.02
C GLN A 254 -21.33 -19.05 -16.11
#